data_AF-X1MHD3-F1
#
_entry.id   AF-X1MHD3-F1
#
_cell.length_a   1.000
_cell.length_b   1.000
_cell.length_c   1.000
_cell.angle_alpha   90.00
_cell.angle_beta   90.00
_cell.angle_gamma   90.00
#
_symmetry.space_group_name_H-M   'P 1'
#
loop_
_entity.id
_entity.type
_entity.pdbx_description
1 polymer ?
#
loop_
_entity_poly.entity_id
_entity_poly.type
_entity_poly.pdbx_seq_one_letter_code
_entity_poly.pdbx_strand_id
1 'polypeptide(L)'
;FPYNRAWNQDVHVFLVKNWEGEPIESEEMLPKWFKVKDIPFGQMWEDDRFWLQQVLEGKKLKAKFIFKKGEKISKKDVKVIKNI
;
A
#
# COMPACT_ATOMS: atom_id res chain seq x y z
N PHE A 1 -2.22 16.27 -0.07
CA PHE A 1 -3.13 16.46 -1.22
C PHE A 1 -2.93 17.82 -1.87
N PRO A 2 -3.11 17.98 -3.20
CA PRO A 2 -2.98 19.28 -3.86
C PRO A 2 -4.08 20.27 -3.43
N TYR A 3 -5.20 19.77 -2.89
CA TYR A 3 -6.34 20.59 -2.44
C TYR A 3 -6.24 21.03 -0.98
N ASN A 4 -5.51 20.29 -0.14
CA ASN A 4 -5.19 20.66 1.23
C ASN A 4 -3.87 20.00 1.65
N ARG A 5 -2.87 20.81 2.00
CA ARG A 5 -1.57 20.31 2.45
C ARG A 5 -1.65 19.55 3.77
N ALA A 6 -2.61 19.88 4.63
CA ALA A 6 -2.82 19.20 5.91
C ALA A 6 -3.20 17.72 5.76
N TRP A 7 -3.68 17.29 4.58
CA TRP A 7 -3.98 15.89 4.29
C TRP A 7 -2.80 15.13 3.67
N ASN A 8 -1.59 15.68 3.73
CA ASN A 8 -0.40 14.89 3.38
C ASN A 8 -0.21 13.79 4.43
N GLN A 9 0.09 12.59 3.96
CA GLN A 9 0.39 11.45 4.82
C GLN A 9 1.78 10.94 4.46
N ASP A 10 2.61 10.77 5.48
CA ASP A 10 3.87 10.05 5.37
C ASP A 10 3.61 8.63 5.90
N VAL A 11 3.63 7.65 4.98
CA VAL A 11 3.28 6.26 5.27
C VAL A 11 4.54 5.41 5.26
N HIS A 12 4.76 4.67 6.35
CA HIS A 12 5.82 3.67 6.46
C HIS A 12 5.23 2.26 6.35
N VAL A 13 5.69 1.50 5.35
CA VAL A 13 5.21 0.14 5.11
C VAL A 13 6.16 -0.87 5.73
N PHE A 14 5.61 -1.86 6.42
CA PHE A 14 6.36 -2.97 7.03
C PHE A 14 5.92 -4.30 6.40
N LEU A 15 6.88 -5.22 6.26
CA LEU A 15 6.62 -6.60 5.82
C LEU A 15 7.02 -7.55 6.94
N VAL A 16 6.07 -8.37 7.38
CA VAL A 16 6.26 -9.38 8.42
C VAL A 16 6.11 -10.76 7.78
N LYS A 17 7.05 -11.66 8.08
CA LYS A 17 7.05 -13.04 7.58
C LYS A 17 6.64 -14.08 8.61
N ASN A 18 6.83 -13.76 9.89
CA ASN A 18 6.51 -14.63 11.00
C ASN A 18 5.70 -13.83 12.01
N TRP A 19 4.61 -14.42 12.51
CA TRP A 19 3.76 -13.87 13.55
C TRP A 19 3.22 -15.04 14.39
N GLU A 20 2.61 -14.71 15.53
CA GLU A 20 1.98 -15.68 16.42
C GLU A 20 0.49 -15.38 16.55
N GLY A 21 -0.31 -16.43 16.72
CA GLY A 21 -1.78 -16.35 16.75
C GLY A 21 -2.42 -16.30 15.36
N GLU A 22 -3.75 -16.30 15.36
CA GLU A 22 -4.57 -16.25 14.14
C GLU A 22 -5.26 -14.88 14.01
N PRO A 23 -5.28 -14.26 12.81
CA PRO A 23 -6.03 -13.03 12.58
C PRO A 23 -7.53 -13.24 12.81
N ILE A 24 -8.14 -12.35 13.59
CA ILE A 24 -9.59 -12.37 13.89
C ILE A 24 -10.26 -11.07 13.44
N GLU A 25 -11.56 -11.15 13.12
CA GLU A 25 -12.38 -9.99 12.82
C GLU A 25 -12.51 -9.07 14.04
N SER A 26 -12.51 -7.76 13.79
CA SER A 26 -12.80 -6.71 14.76
C SER A 26 -13.87 -5.76 14.22
N GLU A 27 -14.33 -4.81 15.05
CA GLU A 27 -15.25 -3.75 14.61
C GLU A 27 -14.71 -2.94 13.41
N GLU A 28 -13.40 -2.80 13.31
CA GLU A 28 -12.74 -1.99 12.28
C GLU A 28 -12.34 -2.79 11.03
N MET A 29 -12.01 -4.08 11.19
CA MET A 29 -11.32 -4.84 10.14
C MET A 29 -11.77 -6.30 10.08
N LEU A 30 -11.94 -6.81 8.86
CA LEU A 30 -12.20 -8.22 8.57
C LEU A 30 -10.99 -8.82 7.81
N PRO A 31 -10.02 -9.42 8.52
CA PRO A 31 -8.83 -9.99 7.88
C PRO A 31 -9.18 -11.13 6.92
N LYS A 32 -8.50 -11.17 5.78
CA LYS A 32 -8.67 -12.24 4.79
C LYS A 32 -7.37 -12.55 4.07
N TRP A 33 -7.11 -13.84 3.92
CA TRP A 33 -5.96 -14.33 3.16
C TRP A 33 -6.24 -14.34 1.66
N PHE A 34 -5.25 -13.87 0.90
CA PHE A 34 -5.24 -13.93 -0.57
C PHE A 34 -3.92 -14.53 -1.05
N LYS A 35 -3.98 -15.33 -2.11
CA LYS A 35 -2.75 -15.69 -2.84
C LYS A 35 -2.21 -14.42 -3.50
N VAL A 36 -0.89 -14.28 -3.59
CA VAL A 36 -0.23 -13.09 -4.19
C VAL A 36 -0.76 -12.79 -5.60
N LYS A 37 -0.99 -13.84 -6.41
CA LYS A 37 -1.53 -13.70 -7.77
C LYS A 37 -3.02 -13.32 -7.85
N ASP A 38 -3.76 -13.47 -6.74
CA ASP A 38 -5.21 -13.31 -6.66
C ASP A 38 -5.58 -12.06 -5.82
N ILE A 39 -4.64 -11.13 -5.61
CA ILE A 39 -4.87 -9.88 -4.88
C ILE A 39 -5.95 -9.04 -5.60
N PRO A 40 -7.02 -8.61 -4.89
CA PRO A 40 -8.16 -7.95 -5.49
C PRO A 40 -7.93 -6.45 -5.70
N PHE A 41 -6.92 -6.06 -6.49
CA PHE A 41 -6.53 -4.66 -6.69
C PHE A 41 -7.65 -3.71 -7.14
N GLY A 42 -8.74 -4.22 -7.73
CA GLY A 42 -9.91 -3.41 -8.10
C GLY A 42 -10.74 -2.93 -6.90
N GLN A 43 -10.57 -3.54 -5.74
CA GLN A 43 -11.25 -3.22 -4.47
C GLN A 43 -10.29 -2.56 -3.45
N MET A 44 -9.08 -2.23 -3.88
CA MET A 44 -8.03 -1.62 -3.05
C MET A 44 -7.79 -0.18 -3.46
N TRP A 45 -7.00 0.54 -2.67
CA TRP A 45 -6.53 1.87 -3.05
C TRP A 45 -5.79 1.81 -4.39
N GLU A 46 -5.95 2.84 -5.21
CA GLU A 46 -5.41 2.84 -6.57
C GLU A 46 -3.88 2.71 -6.60
N ASP A 47 -3.20 3.20 -5.56
CA ASP A 47 -1.74 3.20 -5.48
C ASP A 47 -1.13 1.82 -5.20
N ASP A 48 -1.86 0.94 -4.51
CA ASP A 48 -1.41 -0.40 -4.12
C ASP A 48 -0.91 -1.21 -5.32
N ARG A 49 -1.55 -1.04 -6.49
CA ARG A 49 -1.15 -1.65 -7.77
C ARG A 49 0.28 -1.33 -8.20
N PHE A 50 0.85 -0.22 -7.74
CA PHE A 50 2.18 0.24 -8.14
C PHE A 50 3.28 -0.19 -7.17
N TRP A 51 2.97 -0.43 -5.90
CA TRP A 51 4.00 -0.67 -4.88
C TRP A 51 3.88 -2.03 -4.19
N LEU A 52 2.67 -2.56 -3.98
CA LEU A 52 2.46 -3.75 -3.15
C LEU A 52 3.18 -4.99 -3.69
N GLN A 53 3.02 -5.26 -4.99
CA GLN A 53 3.68 -6.41 -5.64
C GLN A 53 5.21 -6.35 -5.49
N GLN A 54 5.81 -5.16 -5.59
CA GLN A 54 7.25 -4.99 -5.43
C GLN A 54 7.70 -5.29 -4.00
N VAL A 55 6.93 -4.86 -2.99
CA VAL A 55 7.22 -5.15 -1.58
C VAL A 55 7.08 -6.64 -1.30
N LEU A 56 6.06 -7.30 -1.85
CA LEU A 56 5.87 -8.75 -1.71
C LEU A 56 6.99 -9.57 -2.39
N GLU A 57 7.61 -9.02 -3.44
CA GLU A 57 8.83 -9.56 -4.08
C GLU A 57 10.12 -9.26 -3.28
N GLY A 58 10.01 -8.62 -2.10
CA GLY A 58 11.14 -8.32 -1.23
C GLY A 58 11.90 -7.04 -1.58
N LYS A 59 11.37 -6.20 -2.48
CA LYS A 59 11.99 -4.92 -2.84
C LYS A 59 11.66 -3.87 -1.79
N LYS A 60 12.64 -3.03 -1.46
CA LYS A 60 12.44 -1.80 -0.70
C LYS A 60 12.23 -0.63 -1.66
N LEU A 61 11.32 0.28 -1.33
CA LEU A 61 10.99 1.39 -2.22
C LEU A 61 10.70 2.68 -1.45
N LYS A 62 10.79 3.81 -2.17
CA LYS A 62 10.14 5.06 -1.83
C LYS A 62 9.12 5.37 -2.92
N ALA A 63 7.90 5.70 -2.50
CA ALA A 63 6.83 6.07 -3.40
C ALA A 63 6.18 7.39 -2.98
N LYS A 64 5.72 8.15 -3.97
CA LYS A 64 4.92 9.36 -3.79
C LYS A 64 3.77 9.34 -4.78
N PHE A 65 2.57 9.49 -4.26
CA PHE A 65 1.34 9.56 -5.06
C PHE A 65 0.62 10.88 -4.80
N ILE A 66 0.05 11.46 -5.86
CA ILE A 66 -0.79 12.64 -5.75
C ILE A 66 -2.18 12.27 -6.23
N PHE A 67 -3.11 12.18 -5.30
CA PHE A 67 -4.52 11.92 -5.57
C PHE A 67 -5.25 13.20 -5.99
N LYS A 68 -6.13 13.06 -6.99
CA LYS A 68 -7.15 14.04 -7.36
C LYS A 68 -8.50 13.68 -6.75
N LYS A 69 -9.51 14.52 -6.95
CA LYS A 69 -10.89 14.25 -6.52
C LYS A 69 -11.36 12.88 -7.04
N GLY A 70 -12.09 12.14 -6.20
CA GLY A 70 -12.54 10.78 -6.51
C GLY A 70 -11.47 9.71 -6.32
N GLU A 71 -10.46 9.99 -5.48
CA GLU A 71 -9.42 9.02 -5.07
C GLU A 71 -8.64 8.42 -6.26
N LYS A 72 -8.52 9.22 -7.33
CA LYS A 72 -7.75 8.84 -8.51
C LYS A 72 -6.34 9.40 -8.45
N ILE A 73 -5.35 8.64 -8.92
CA ILE A 73 -3.97 9.11 -9.00
C ILE A 73 -3.79 10.02 -10.21
N SER A 74 -3.21 11.19 -9.96
CA SER A 74 -2.87 12.18 -10.98
C SER A 74 -1.37 12.20 -11.29
N LYS A 75 -0.51 11.94 -10.30
CA LYS A 75 0.94 11.81 -10.45
C LYS A 75 1.45 10.70 -9.54
N LYS A 76 2.47 9.99 -10.01
CA LYS A 76 3.19 8.96 -9.25
C LYS A 76 4.68 9.07 -9.48
N ASP A 77 5.46 8.80 -8.44
CA ASP A 77 6.91 8.55 -8.49
C ASP A 77 7.18 7.34 -7.59
N VAL A 78 7.70 6.25 -8.15
CA VAL A 78 7.97 5.01 -7.42
C VAL A 78 9.38 4.58 -7.77
N LYS A 79 10.22 4.44 -6.75
CA LYS A 79 11.65 4.11 -6.91
C LYS A 79 12.00 2.98 -5.97
N VAL A 80 12.44 1.86 -6.55
CA VAL A 80 13.13 0.80 -5.78
C VAL A 80 14.44 1.37 -5.29
N ILE A 81 14.71 1.21 -4.00
CA ILE A 81 15.94 1.65 -3.36
C ILE A 81 16.72 0.41 -2.92
N LYS A 82 18.03 0.41 -3.19
CA LYS A 82 18.94 -0.52 -2.51
C LYS A 82 19.06 -0.06 -1.05
N ASN A 83 19.20 -0.99 -0.12
CA ASN A 83 19.50 -0.63 1.27
C ASN A 83 20.71 0.32 1.30
N ILE A 84 20.66 1.31 2.20
CA ILE A 84 21.82 2.11 2.58
C ILE A 84 22.82 1.19 3.26
#